data_AF-A0A8T6X588-F1
#
_entry.id   AF-A0A8T6X588-F1
#
_cell.length_a   1.000
_cell.length_b   1.000
_cell.length_c   1.000
_cell.angle_alpha   90.00
_cell.angle_beta   90.00
_cell.angle_gamma   90.00
#
_symmetry.space_group_name_H-M   'P 1'
#
loop_
_entity.id
_entity.type
_entity.pdbx_description
1 polymer ?
#
loop_
_entity_poly.entity_id
_entity_poly.type
_entity_poly.pdbx_seq_one_letter_code
_entity_poly.pdbx_strand_id
1 'polypeptide(L)'
;MPLLFGQRDVGEGVLVVVVDDGIGNDTAHWDVNVTVPNEPPSVQIVRVPNGSPPTVGMPYTMYADVHDDDLGSLTVRWTVDGSPVGSGLDLTYTPTRAGPIVVEV
;
A
#
# COMPACT_ATOMS: atom_id res chain seq x y z
N MET A 1 -2.24 25.77 -29.08
CA MET A 1 -1.19 25.46 -28.08
C MET A 1 -1.42 24.02 -27.66
N PRO A 2 -0.53 23.05 -27.92
CA PRO A 2 -0.75 21.71 -27.41
C PRO A 2 -0.47 21.72 -25.89
N LEU A 3 -1.37 21.12 -25.13
CA LEU A 3 -1.21 20.96 -23.68
C LEU A 3 -0.03 20.01 -23.44
N LEU A 4 1.01 20.54 -22.80
CA LEU A 4 2.12 19.76 -22.28
C LEU A 4 1.57 18.98 -21.08
N PHE A 5 1.26 17.69 -21.26
CA PHE A 5 1.02 16.80 -20.13
C PHE A 5 2.35 16.61 -19.40
N GLY A 6 2.63 17.50 -18.46
CA GLY A 6 3.71 17.35 -17.50
C GLY A 6 3.39 16.18 -16.58
N GLN A 7 4.11 15.08 -16.75
CA GLN A 7 4.65 14.22 -15.69
C GLN A 7 3.75 13.96 -14.47
N ARG A 8 3.17 12.74 -14.43
CA ARG A 8 2.62 12.01 -13.26
C ARG A 8 1.22 12.36 -12.73
N ASP A 9 0.34 12.99 -13.50
CA ASP A 9 -1.08 13.04 -13.13
C ASP A 9 -1.84 11.80 -13.64
N VAL A 10 -2.43 11.04 -12.72
CA VAL A 10 -3.45 10.02 -13.03
C VAL A 10 -4.72 10.77 -13.41
N GLY A 11 -5.36 10.39 -14.51
CA GLY A 11 -6.59 11.07 -14.94
C GLY A 11 -7.22 10.48 -16.18
N GLU A 12 -8.54 10.60 -16.23
CA GLU A 12 -9.33 10.37 -17.44
C GLU A 12 -9.28 11.64 -18.29
N GLY A 13 -8.82 11.51 -19.53
CA GLY A 13 -8.80 12.58 -20.52
C GLY A 13 -9.66 12.21 -21.71
N VAL A 14 -10.28 13.19 -22.35
CA VAL A 14 -10.98 12.99 -23.63
C VAL A 14 -10.27 13.79 -24.70
N LEU A 15 -9.76 13.11 -25.72
CA LEU A 15 -9.27 13.76 -26.93
C LEU A 15 -10.47 14.12 -27.80
N VAL A 16 -10.66 15.41 -28.08
CA VAL A 16 -11.73 15.90 -28.96
C VAL A 16 -11.12 16.40 -30.26
N VAL A 17 -11.63 15.90 -31.38
CA VAL A 17 -11.25 16.35 -32.74
C VAL A 17 -12.48 17.00 -33.36
N VAL A 18 -12.33 18.25 -33.80
CA VAL A 18 -13.37 19.01 -34.50
C VAL A 18 -12.91 19.25 -35.93
N VAL A 19 -13.78 18.96 -36.89
CA VAL A 19 -13.60 19.33 -38.29
C VAL A 19 -14.64 20.39 -38.63
N ASP A 20 -14.20 21.53 -39.17
CA ASP A 20 -15.05 22.67 -39.54
C ASP A 20 -14.64 23.15 -40.94
N ASP A 21 -15.61 23.31 -41.84
CA ASP A 21 -15.39 23.76 -43.22
C ASP A 21 -15.87 25.20 -43.50
N GLY A 22 -16.29 25.92 -42.46
CA GLY A 22 -16.83 27.28 -42.53
C GLY A 22 -18.33 27.35 -42.88
N ILE A 23 -18.98 26.21 -43.14
CA ILE A 23 -20.43 26.09 -43.35
C ILE A 23 -21.05 25.18 -42.27
N GLY A 24 -20.34 24.15 -41.83
CA GLY A 24 -20.72 23.28 -40.74
C GLY A 24 -19.53 22.62 -40.03
N ASN A 25 -19.80 21.97 -38.90
CA ASN A 25 -18.79 21.23 -38.15
C ASN A 25 -19.26 19.82 -37.76
N ASP A 26 -18.29 18.94 -37.53
CA ASP A 26 -18.46 17.60 -36.97
C ASP A 26 -17.39 17.33 -35.91
N THR A 27 -17.69 16.45 -34.96
CA THR A 27 -16.82 16.19 -33.79
C THR A 27 -16.71 14.70 -33.50
N ALA A 28 -15.48 14.23 -33.29
CA ALA A 28 -15.18 12.91 -32.77
C ALA A 28 -14.47 13.01 -31.41
N HIS A 29 -14.66 12.02 -30.55
CA HIS A 29 -13.98 11.91 -29.26
C HIS A 29 -13.33 10.55 -29.07
N TRP A 30 -12.23 10.53 -28.30
CA TRP A 30 -11.57 9.31 -27.84
C TRP A 30 -11.22 9.45 -26.35
N ASP A 31 -11.76 8.54 -25.54
CA ASP A 31 -11.39 8.42 -24.12
C ASP A 31 -9.97 7.87 -23.98
N VAL A 32 -9.13 8.61 -23.27
CA VAL A 32 -7.75 8.26 -22.93
C VAL A 32 -7.67 8.09 -21.43
N ASN A 33 -7.42 6.86 -20.97
CA ASN A 33 -7.17 6.58 -19.57
C ASN A 33 -5.66 6.47 -19.32
N VAL A 34 -5.13 7.33 -18.45
CA VAL A 34 -3.73 7.27 -18.02
C VAL A 34 -3.68 6.67 -16.62
N THR A 35 -3.10 5.49 -16.50
CA THR A 35 -2.88 4.82 -15.22
C THR A 35 -1.41 4.84 -14.82
N VAL A 36 -1.16 4.86 -13.51
CA VAL A 36 0.17 4.61 -12.94
C VAL A 36 0.23 3.14 -12.52
N PRO A 37 1.32 2.40 -12.81
CA PRO A 37 1.49 1.03 -12.32
C PRO A 37 1.46 0.97 -10.79
N ASN A 38 0.84 -0.06 -10.23
CA ASN A 38 0.85 -0.30 -8.78
C ASN A 38 2.26 -0.67 -8.31
N GLU A 39 2.74 -0.10 -7.21
CA GLU A 39 3.99 -0.48 -6.56
C GLU A 39 3.66 -1.40 -5.36
N PRO A 40 4.42 -2.49 -5.14
CA PRO A 40 4.11 -3.40 -4.05
C PRO A 40 4.36 -2.72 -2.69
N PRO A 41 3.53 -2.98 -1.66
CA PRO A 41 3.79 -2.48 -0.33
C PRO A 41 5.07 -3.10 0.26
N SER A 42 5.69 -2.37 1.18
CA SER A 42 6.81 -2.84 2.00
C SER A 42 6.40 -2.85 3.47
N VAL A 43 6.98 -3.78 4.25
CA VAL A 43 6.71 -3.91 5.68
C VAL A 43 7.98 -4.23 6.46
N GLN A 44 8.10 -3.67 7.65
CA GLN A 44 9.12 -4.02 8.64
C GLN A 44 8.53 -4.15 10.05
N ILE A 45 9.10 -5.05 10.85
CA ILE A 45 8.74 -5.18 12.27
C ILE A 45 9.53 -4.16 13.08
N VAL A 46 8.82 -3.19 13.66
CA VAL A 46 9.37 -2.25 14.64
C VAL A 46 9.06 -2.75 16.04
N ARG A 47 10.12 -2.97 16.80
CA ARG A 47 10.05 -3.42 18.19
C ARG A 47 10.06 -2.20 19.12
N VAL A 48 9.01 -1.95 19.90
CA VAL A 48 9.07 -0.90 20.94
C VAL A 48 9.98 -1.36 22.09
N PRO A 49 11.00 -0.56 22.43
CA PRO A 49 12.08 -0.99 23.31
C PRO A 49 11.64 -0.90 24.77
N ASN A 50 10.87 -1.87 25.24
CA ASN A 50 10.83 -2.19 26.66
C ASN A 50 12.04 -3.08 27.01
N GLY A 51 13.24 -2.67 26.57
CA GLY A 51 14.58 -3.03 27.06
C GLY A 51 14.99 -4.50 27.24
N SER A 52 14.16 -5.49 26.94
CA SER A 52 14.48 -6.90 27.24
C SER A 52 13.84 -7.83 26.21
N PRO A 53 14.43 -9.01 25.96
CA PRO A 53 13.76 -10.06 25.19
C PRO A 53 12.38 -10.39 25.79
N PRO A 54 11.42 -10.90 24.99
CA PRO A 54 10.12 -11.30 25.51
C PRO A 54 10.27 -12.31 26.65
N THR A 55 9.54 -12.10 27.75
CA THR A 55 9.49 -13.03 28.87
C THR A 55 8.25 -13.92 28.75
N VAL A 56 8.40 -15.21 29.02
CA VAL A 56 7.27 -16.15 29.04
C VAL A 56 6.18 -15.66 30.00
N GLY A 57 4.94 -15.65 29.55
CA GLY A 57 3.78 -15.21 30.32
C GLY A 57 3.60 -13.70 30.42
N MET A 58 4.53 -12.90 29.89
CA MET A 58 4.41 -11.43 29.86
C MET A 58 4.04 -10.95 28.46
N PRO A 59 3.01 -10.11 28.31
CA PRO A 59 2.63 -9.56 27.01
C PRO A 59 3.73 -8.64 26.48
N TYR A 60 3.93 -8.67 25.17
CA TYR A 60 4.91 -7.89 24.46
C TYR A 60 4.32 -7.33 23.16
N THR A 61 4.46 -6.03 22.92
CA THR A 61 3.85 -5.34 21.77
C THR A 61 4.85 -5.06 20.66
N MET A 62 4.43 -5.36 19.42
CA MET A 62 5.16 -5.15 18.18
C MET A 62 4.35 -4.28 17.24
N TYR A 63 5.02 -3.58 16.35
CA TYR A 63 4.40 -2.69 15.39
C TYR A 63 4.87 -3.05 13.98
N ALA A 64 3.97 -3.02 13.02
CA ALA A 64 4.26 -3.12 11.61
C ALA A 64 4.37 -1.69 11.07
N ASP A 65 5.53 -1.36 10.53
CA ASP A 65 5.72 -0.14 9.76
C ASP A 65 5.56 -0.49 8.28
N VAL A 66 4.49 0.01 7.68
CA VAL A 66 4.05 -0.31 6.32
C VAL A 66 4.17 0.93 5.44
N HIS A 67 4.66 0.73 4.22
CA HIS A 67 4.78 1.79 3.23
C HIS A 67 4.32 1.31 1.86
N ASP A 68 3.44 2.10 1.24
CA ASP A 68 2.84 1.89 -0.08
C ASP A 68 2.56 3.28 -0.67
N ASP A 69 3.13 3.56 -1.84
CA ASP A 69 3.04 4.87 -2.49
C ASP A 69 1.69 5.08 -3.21
N ASP A 70 0.97 3.99 -3.44
CA ASP A 70 -0.28 3.91 -4.18
C ASP A 70 -1.45 3.48 -3.30
N LEU A 71 -1.45 3.90 -2.02
CA LEU A 71 -2.57 4.06 -1.07
C LEU A 71 -3.76 3.08 -1.22
N GLY A 72 -3.47 1.82 -1.50
CA GLY A 72 -4.44 0.74 -1.55
C GLY A 72 -4.89 0.33 -0.14
N SER A 73 -5.93 -0.50 -0.06
CA SER A 73 -6.28 -1.13 1.22
C SER A 73 -5.22 -2.17 1.59
N LEU A 74 -4.43 -1.87 2.61
CA LEU A 74 -3.42 -2.77 3.15
C LEU A 74 -3.99 -3.68 4.24
N THR A 75 -3.55 -4.94 4.23
CA THR A 75 -3.84 -5.90 5.29
C THR A 75 -2.54 -6.45 5.86
N VAL A 76 -2.35 -6.31 7.17
CA VAL A 76 -1.19 -6.86 7.89
C VAL A 76 -1.60 -8.12 8.65
N ARG A 77 -0.80 -9.19 8.55
CA ARG A 77 -1.03 -10.46 9.25
C ARG A 77 0.23 -10.87 9.97
N TRP A 78 0.08 -11.30 11.22
CA TRP A 78 1.21 -11.72 12.03
C TRP A 78 1.22 -13.22 12.23
N THR A 79 2.41 -13.82 12.10
CA THR A 79 2.66 -15.22 12.44
C THR A 79 3.77 -15.34 13.48
N VAL A 80 3.66 -16.36 14.33
CA VAL A 80 4.74 -16.81 15.21
C VAL A 80 5.00 -18.28 14.91
N ASP A 81 6.25 -18.61 14.58
CA ASP A 81 6.67 -19.95 14.13
C ASP A 81 5.74 -20.49 12.99
N GLY A 82 5.37 -19.61 12.04
CA GLY A 82 4.47 -19.92 10.93
C GLY A 82 2.97 -20.03 11.28
N SER A 83 2.59 -19.89 12.55
CA SER A 83 1.19 -19.95 12.99
C SER A 83 0.57 -18.55 13.12
N PRO A 84 -0.63 -18.29 12.57
CA PRO A 84 -1.29 -16.98 12.69
C PRO A 84 -1.59 -16.62 14.14
N VAL A 85 -1.24 -15.39 14.54
CA VAL A 85 -1.48 -14.88 15.90
C VAL A 85 -2.28 -13.59 15.94
N GLY A 86 -2.44 -12.89 14.80
CA GLY A 86 -3.22 -11.66 14.76
C GLY A 86 -3.10 -10.91 13.42
N SER A 87 -3.68 -9.72 13.40
CA SER A 87 -3.70 -8.81 12.24
C SER A 87 -3.78 -7.36 12.71
N GLY A 88 -3.35 -6.44 11.87
CA GLY A 88 -3.33 -5.00 12.17
C GLY A 88 -1.90 -4.45 12.31
N LEU A 89 -1.81 -3.13 12.47
CA LEU A 89 -0.52 -2.43 12.57
C LEU A 89 0.19 -2.66 13.90
N ASP A 90 -0.51 -3.14 14.91
CA ASP A 90 0.02 -3.52 16.20
C ASP A 90 -0.37 -4.97 16.57
N LEU A 91 0.56 -5.67 17.23
CA LEU A 91 0.32 -7.00 17.77
C LEU A 91 0.80 -7.05 19.22
N THR A 92 -0.09 -7.43 20.13
CA THR A 92 0.28 -7.83 21.49
C THR A 92 0.34 -9.35 21.57
N TYR A 93 1.54 -9.89 21.83
CA TYR A 93 1.81 -11.32 21.91
C TYR A 93 2.34 -11.71 23.29
N THR A 94 1.81 -12.79 23.87
CA THR A 94 2.28 -13.35 25.15
C THR A 94 2.94 -14.69 24.88
N PRO A 95 4.29 -14.80 24.99
CA PRO A 95 4.98 -16.06 24.77
C PRO A 95 4.58 -17.12 25.80
N THR A 96 4.32 -18.34 25.35
CA THR A 96 3.95 -19.47 26.22
C THR A 96 5.09 -20.44 26.49
N ARG A 97 6.23 -20.25 25.81
CA ARG A 97 7.43 -21.11 25.91
C ARG A 97 8.71 -20.27 25.86
N ALA A 98 9.76 -20.76 26.50
CA ALA A 98 11.10 -20.19 26.39
C ALA A 98 11.85 -20.72 25.15
N GLY A 99 12.77 -19.93 24.62
CA GLY A 99 13.60 -20.29 23.46
C GLY A 99 13.32 -19.41 22.25
N PRO A 100 13.92 -19.72 21.10
CA PRO A 100 13.73 -18.93 19.89
C PRO A 100 12.27 -19.05 19.43
N ILE A 101 11.74 -17.90 19.03
CA ILE A 101 10.50 -17.74 18.28
C ILE A 101 10.83 -16.90 17.05
N VAL A 102 10.23 -17.22 15.91
CA VAL A 102 10.31 -16.39 14.71
C VAL A 102 9.00 -15.64 14.59
N VAL A 103 9.08 -14.30 14.53
CA VAL A 103 7.93 -13.43 14.29
C VAL A 103 8.01 -12.92 12.87
N GLU A 104 6.91 -13.03 12.14
CA GLU A 104 6.80 -12.60 10.75
C GLU A 104 5.54 -11.73 10.58
N VAL A 105 5.59 -10.83 9.60
CA VAL A 105 4.56 -9.82 9.30
C VAL A 105 4.39 -9.67 7.80
#